data_AF-A0A4V1S9S0-F1
#
_entry.id   AF-A0A4V1S9S0-F1
#
_cell.length_a   1.000
_cell.length_b   1.000
_cell.length_c   1.000
_cell.angle_alpha   90.00
_cell.angle_beta   90.00
_cell.angle_gamma   90.00
#
_symmetry.space_group_name_H-M   'P 1'
#
loop_
_entity.id
_entity.type
_entity.pdbx_description
1 polymer ?
#
loop_
_entity_poly.entity_id
_entity_poly.type
_entity_poly.pdbx_seq_one_letter_code
_entity_poly.pdbx_strand_id
1 'polypeptide(L)'
;MKFRSPVLLSFLLLSVGGWFFIQERENRERGGSPPVSVSGAGPGAGGEMKGTAQGKKTGAPTPAESQVSHNAGAGKAVPDTAESREPMQAFTEWARRYLKAPVEERAALVAEGVALAEARRPVFQALIRDNPREALQAAVPMMERQDLPEEVTVRLEARVNARGALRVYQGVGSDNLTPVPTHRVAELANGSTYQAYVYGRRTESVQWVADASVNGVAVDRDLAVNEEPFRPLETGERPDPEKTSVEVCPVSGKTSLKEEDKGEPITEQTPAVEAYGEIVYLCDGS
;
A
#
# COMPACT_ATOMS: atom_id res chain seq x y z
N MET A 1 -48.19 -25.99 -42.53
CA MET A 1 -48.54 -27.42 -42.65
C MET A 1 -47.30 -28.17 -43.13
N LYS A 2 -46.81 -29.13 -42.33
CA LYS A 2 -45.73 -30.13 -42.58
C LYS A 2 -44.28 -29.58 -42.69
N PHE A 3 -43.47 -29.51 -41.63
CA PHE A 3 -42.72 -30.57 -40.92
C PHE A 3 -41.87 -31.49 -41.82
N ARG A 4 -40.53 -31.40 -41.68
CA ARG A 4 -39.65 -32.52 -41.26
C ARG A 4 -38.24 -32.04 -40.90
N SER A 5 -37.76 -32.58 -39.78
CA SER A 5 -36.49 -32.33 -39.09
C SER A 5 -35.50 -33.50 -39.36
N PRO A 6 -34.38 -33.70 -38.63
CA PRO A 6 -33.02 -33.56 -39.13
C PRO A 6 -32.26 -34.91 -39.23
N VAL A 7 -31.07 -34.90 -39.86
CA VAL A 7 -30.14 -36.04 -39.83
C VAL A 7 -29.03 -35.77 -38.81
N LEU A 8 -28.97 -36.64 -37.81
CA LEU A 8 -27.87 -36.81 -36.84
C LEU A 8 -26.57 -37.20 -37.56
N LEU A 9 -25.45 -36.65 -37.10
CA LEU A 9 -24.17 -37.35 -37.16
C LEU A 9 -23.44 -37.22 -35.82
N SER A 10 -23.54 -38.29 -35.02
CA SER A 10 -22.61 -38.58 -33.93
C SER A 10 -21.34 -39.18 -34.52
N PHE A 11 -20.17 -38.69 -34.10
CA PHE A 11 -18.99 -39.54 -33.98
C PHE A 11 -18.24 -39.22 -32.69
N LEU A 12 -17.99 -40.31 -31.98
CA LEU A 12 -17.34 -40.50 -30.70
C LEU A 12 -15.81 -40.60 -30.91
N LEU A 13 -15.04 -40.48 -29.81
CA LEU A 13 -13.63 -40.86 -29.58
C LEU A 13 -12.61 -39.71 -29.80
N LEU A 14 -11.65 -39.41 -28.93
CA LEU A 14 -11.02 -40.17 -27.84
C LEU A 14 -10.37 -39.22 -26.83
N SER A 15 -10.57 -39.53 -25.55
CA SER A 15 -9.92 -38.98 -24.37
C SER A 15 -8.49 -39.48 -24.20
N VAL A 16 -7.50 -38.59 -24.11
CA VAL A 16 -6.19 -38.85 -23.49
C VAL A 16 -5.64 -37.55 -22.90
N GLY A 17 -5.33 -37.53 -21.60
CA GLY A 17 -4.57 -36.43 -20.98
C GLY A 17 -5.02 -35.98 -19.59
N GLY A 18 -5.42 -36.92 -18.72
CA GLY A 18 -5.89 -36.62 -17.36
C GLY A 18 -5.23 -37.49 -16.29
N TRP A 19 -3.90 -37.65 -16.34
CA TRP A 19 -3.13 -38.43 -15.37
C TRP A 19 -1.74 -37.79 -15.19
N PHE A 20 -1.62 -36.63 -14.51
CA PHE A 20 -0.29 -36.17 -14.05
C PHE A 20 -0.24 -35.15 -12.90
N PHE A 21 -1.34 -34.82 -12.18
CA PHE A 21 -1.26 -33.86 -11.07
C PHE A 21 -2.08 -34.24 -9.82
N ILE A 22 -2.27 -35.54 -9.58
CA ILE A 22 -2.84 -36.07 -8.32
C ILE A 22 -1.76 -36.66 -7.39
N GLN A 23 -0.49 -36.67 -7.80
CA GLN A 23 0.59 -37.34 -7.05
C GLN A 23 1.40 -36.43 -6.11
N GLU A 24 1.18 -35.11 -6.12
CA GLU A 24 1.96 -34.15 -5.32
C GLU A 24 1.37 -33.90 -3.90
N ARG A 25 0.13 -34.33 -3.63
CA ARG A 25 -0.57 -34.04 -2.36
C ARG A 25 -0.26 -35.05 -1.24
N GLU A 26 0.30 -36.22 -1.57
CA GLU A 26 0.47 -37.34 -0.63
C GLU A 26 1.88 -37.42 0.00
N ASN A 27 2.86 -36.68 -0.51
CA ASN A 27 4.23 -36.65 0.03
C ASN A 27 4.47 -35.60 1.12
N ARG A 28 3.47 -34.76 1.45
CA ARG A 28 3.60 -33.71 2.49
C ARG A 28 3.28 -34.21 3.91
N GLU A 29 2.77 -35.45 4.06
CA GLU A 29 2.36 -35.99 5.37
C GLU A 29 3.33 -37.05 5.97
N ARG A 30 4.51 -37.28 5.38
CA ARG A 30 5.52 -38.24 5.93
C ARG A 30 6.90 -37.66 6.23
N GLY A 31 6.97 -36.37 6.55
CA GLY A 31 8.21 -35.69 6.98
C GLY A 31 8.21 -35.32 8.46
N GLY A 32 8.14 -36.32 9.36
CA GLY A 32 8.29 -36.09 10.80
C GLY A 32 9.71 -35.61 11.13
N SER A 33 9.83 -34.42 11.73
CA SER A 33 11.07 -33.99 12.40
C SER A 33 11.10 -34.52 13.84
N PRO A 34 12.24 -35.02 14.34
CA PRO A 34 12.34 -35.62 15.66
C PRO A 34 12.31 -34.57 16.80
N PRO A 35 11.97 -34.98 18.04
CA PRO A 35 11.90 -34.07 19.18
C PRO A 35 13.28 -33.64 19.65
N VAL A 36 13.45 -32.34 19.91
CA VAL A 36 14.62 -31.78 20.61
C VAL A 36 14.48 -32.11 22.09
N SER A 37 15.37 -32.97 22.59
CA SER A 37 15.49 -33.32 24.00
C SER A 37 16.03 -32.15 24.82
N VAL A 38 15.28 -31.75 25.85
CA VAL A 38 15.77 -30.97 26.99
C VAL A 38 16.55 -31.90 27.91
N SER A 39 17.80 -31.56 28.21
CA SER A 39 18.49 -32.07 29.40
C SER A 39 19.47 -31.00 29.91
N GLY A 40 19.29 -30.61 31.17
CA GLY A 40 20.17 -29.68 31.86
C GLY A 40 21.20 -30.40 32.73
N ALA A 41 22.30 -29.71 33.04
CA ALA A 41 23.08 -29.84 34.27
C ALA A 41 24.20 -28.77 34.29
N GLY A 42 24.22 -27.92 35.34
CA GLY A 42 25.48 -27.33 35.84
C GLY A 42 26.32 -28.40 36.57
N PRO A 43 27.47 -28.10 37.21
CA PRO A 43 27.76 -26.85 37.95
C PRO A 43 29.23 -26.34 37.86
N GLY A 44 29.53 -25.22 38.53
CA GLY A 44 30.76 -25.11 39.33
C GLY A 44 31.80 -24.01 39.03
N ALA A 45 31.75 -22.95 39.85
CA ALA A 45 32.85 -22.34 40.60
C ALA A 45 34.03 -21.59 39.91
N GLY A 46 34.18 -20.32 40.32
CA GLY A 46 35.39 -19.85 41.01
C GLY A 46 36.42 -19.06 40.19
N GLY A 47 36.62 -17.79 40.54
CA GLY A 47 37.73 -16.99 39.99
C GLY A 47 37.66 -15.50 40.29
N GLU A 48 37.80 -15.16 41.57
CA GLU A 48 37.93 -13.79 42.10
C GLU A 48 39.37 -13.28 41.91
N MET A 49 39.58 -12.04 41.43
CA MET A 49 40.75 -11.25 41.80
C MET A 49 40.50 -9.73 41.72
N LYS A 50 40.33 -9.17 42.92
CA LYS A 50 40.71 -7.83 43.41
C LYS A 50 41.57 -6.93 42.53
N GLY A 51 41.16 -5.66 42.48
CA GLY A 51 42.00 -4.51 42.12
C GLY A 51 41.36 -3.20 42.58
N THR A 52 41.56 -2.88 43.86
CA THR A 52 41.21 -1.64 44.56
C THR A 52 41.81 -0.38 43.94
N ALA A 53 41.07 0.74 43.90
CA ALA A 53 41.21 1.83 44.88
C ALA A 53 40.72 3.21 44.36
N GLN A 54 39.95 3.85 45.24
CA GLN A 54 39.92 5.28 45.57
C GLN A 54 39.27 6.29 44.60
N GLY A 55 38.17 6.87 45.11
CA GLY A 55 37.47 7.98 44.49
C GLY A 55 37.96 9.35 44.92
N LYS A 56 37.33 10.37 44.34
CA LYS A 56 37.23 11.71 44.92
C LYS A 56 36.02 12.42 44.30
N LYS A 57 35.05 12.79 45.14
CA LYS A 57 33.98 13.73 44.82
C LYS A 57 34.57 15.12 44.60
N THR A 58 34.12 15.84 43.57
CA THR A 58 33.85 17.30 43.62
C THR A 58 33.21 17.78 42.31
N GLY A 59 32.13 18.57 42.44
CA GLY A 59 31.86 19.71 41.56
C GLY A 59 30.94 19.46 40.36
N ALA A 60 29.68 19.90 40.49
CA ALA A 60 28.85 20.28 39.35
C ALA A 60 29.40 21.56 38.69
N PRO A 61 29.22 21.72 37.37
CA PRO A 61 28.65 22.97 36.89
C PRO A 61 27.52 22.76 35.86
N THR A 62 26.57 23.70 35.93
CA THR A 62 25.44 24.02 35.04
C THR A 62 25.84 24.12 33.55
N PRO A 63 24.92 23.86 32.59
CA PRO A 63 25.29 23.56 31.21
C PRO A 63 25.55 24.81 30.38
N ALA A 64 26.63 24.77 29.59
CA ALA A 64 26.91 25.75 28.55
C ALA A 64 26.21 25.33 27.25
N GLU A 65 25.37 26.24 26.76
CA GLU A 65 24.65 26.22 25.50
C GLU A 65 25.64 26.09 24.33
N SER A 66 25.66 24.93 23.67
CA SER A 66 26.42 24.70 22.44
C SER A 66 25.46 24.62 21.27
N GLN A 67 25.42 25.69 20.49
CA GLN A 67 24.72 25.78 19.23
C GLN A 67 25.35 24.80 18.23
N VAL A 68 24.72 23.64 18.04
CA VAL A 68 25.07 22.72 16.97
C VAL A 68 24.35 23.19 15.71
N SER A 69 25.12 23.82 14.82
CA SER A 69 24.76 24.12 13.45
C SER A 69 24.29 22.84 12.74
N HIS A 70 23.00 22.76 12.43
CA HIS A 70 22.47 21.74 11.53
C HIS A 70 22.78 22.16 10.10
N ASN A 71 23.89 21.65 9.57
CA ASN A 71 24.16 21.70 8.14
C ASN A 71 23.24 20.68 7.47
N ALA A 72 22.05 21.14 7.08
CA ALA A 72 21.07 20.37 6.33
C ALA A 72 21.67 19.98 4.98
N GLY A 73 21.88 18.68 4.78
CA GLY A 73 22.24 18.11 3.49
C GLY A 73 21.19 18.50 2.45
N ALA A 74 21.65 19.17 1.41
CA ALA A 74 20.84 19.59 0.26
C ALA A 74 20.18 18.37 -0.40
N GLY A 75 18.90 18.14 -0.08
CA GLY A 75 18.01 17.47 -1.00
C GLY A 75 17.97 18.29 -2.29
N LYS A 76 18.16 17.64 -3.44
CA LYS A 76 17.93 18.28 -4.74
C LYS A 76 16.53 18.88 -4.72
N ALA A 77 16.45 20.21 -4.76
CA ALA A 77 15.21 20.89 -5.06
C ALA A 77 14.79 20.47 -6.47
N VAL A 78 13.65 19.78 -6.56
CA VAL A 78 12.96 19.55 -7.81
C VAL A 78 12.58 20.93 -8.38
N PRO A 79 12.78 21.19 -9.68
CA PRO A 79 12.29 22.42 -10.28
C PRO A 79 10.77 22.39 -10.24
N ASP A 80 10.21 23.17 -9.33
CA ASP A 80 8.79 23.48 -9.27
C ASP A 80 8.38 24.29 -10.50
N THR A 81 8.22 23.63 -11.65
CA THR A 81 7.93 24.30 -12.92
C THR A 81 6.44 24.17 -13.22
N ALA A 82 5.81 25.31 -13.53
CA ALA A 82 4.40 25.40 -13.88
C ALA A 82 3.97 24.42 -15.00
N GLU A 83 4.91 23.99 -15.84
CA GLU A 83 4.72 23.02 -16.93
C GLU A 83 4.38 21.60 -16.44
N SER A 84 4.91 21.16 -15.28
CA SER A 84 4.54 19.85 -14.71
C SER A 84 3.19 19.89 -13.99
N ARG A 85 2.74 21.06 -13.51
CA ARG A 85 1.42 21.20 -12.88
C ARG A 85 0.26 21.26 -13.87
N GLU A 86 0.52 21.70 -15.10
CA GLU A 86 -0.53 21.94 -16.08
C GLU A 86 -1.36 20.67 -16.40
N PRO A 87 -0.77 19.48 -16.68
CA PRO A 87 -1.57 18.28 -16.94
C PRO A 87 -2.35 17.79 -15.72
N MET A 88 -1.79 17.95 -14.51
CA MET A 88 -2.44 17.61 -13.25
C MET A 88 -3.69 18.49 -13.02
N GLN A 89 -3.54 19.80 -13.23
CA GLN A 89 -4.62 20.77 -13.05
C GLN A 89 -5.68 20.62 -14.13
N ALA A 90 -5.30 20.46 -15.39
CA ALA A 90 -6.23 20.29 -16.52
C ALA A 90 -7.15 19.08 -16.31
N PHE A 91 -6.60 17.93 -15.88
CA PHE A 91 -7.42 16.76 -15.54
C PHE A 91 -8.36 17.04 -14.36
N THR A 92 -7.87 17.69 -13.31
CA THR A 92 -8.68 18.02 -12.12
C THR A 92 -9.86 18.93 -12.48
N GLU A 93 -9.63 19.93 -13.33
CA GLU A 93 -10.68 20.81 -13.83
C GLU A 93 -11.69 20.09 -14.71
N TRP A 94 -11.22 19.20 -15.59
CA TRP A 94 -12.09 18.33 -16.38
C TRP A 94 -12.94 17.42 -15.50
N ALA A 95 -12.37 16.76 -14.48
CA ALA A 95 -13.12 15.87 -13.60
C ALA A 95 -14.25 16.62 -12.89
N ARG A 96 -13.97 17.83 -12.39
CA ARG A 96 -15.00 18.70 -11.79
C ARG A 96 -16.10 19.10 -12.78
N ARG A 97 -15.74 19.41 -14.03
CA ARG A 97 -16.73 19.71 -15.08
C ARG A 97 -17.58 18.48 -15.40
N TYR A 98 -16.96 17.32 -15.59
CA TYR A 98 -17.62 16.06 -15.90
C TYR A 98 -18.64 15.68 -14.80
N LEU A 99 -18.24 15.75 -13.53
CA LEU A 99 -19.11 15.39 -12.40
C LEU A 99 -20.28 16.37 -12.22
N LYS A 100 -20.10 17.66 -12.59
CA LYS A 100 -21.17 18.67 -12.55
C LYS A 100 -22.08 18.65 -13.79
N ALA A 101 -21.62 18.08 -14.89
CA ALA A 101 -22.38 18.06 -16.14
C ALA A 101 -23.65 17.18 -16.01
N PRO A 102 -24.76 17.58 -16.66
CA PRO A 102 -25.93 16.72 -16.83
C PRO A 102 -25.55 15.39 -17.50
N VAL A 103 -26.28 14.32 -17.18
CA VAL A 103 -25.94 12.95 -17.63
C VAL A 103 -25.87 12.86 -19.17
N GLU A 104 -26.76 13.58 -19.85
CA GLU A 104 -26.84 13.68 -21.30
C GLU A 104 -25.64 14.38 -21.96
N GLU A 105 -24.92 15.24 -21.23
CA GLU A 105 -23.75 15.98 -21.73
C GLU A 105 -22.43 15.24 -21.45
N ARG A 106 -22.41 14.34 -20.46
CA ARG A 106 -21.18 13.64 -20.01
C ARG A 106 -20.51 12.84 -21.12
N ALA A 107 -21.28 12.20 -21.99
CA ALA A 107 -20.74 11.38 -23.08
C ALA A 107 -19.82 12.21 -24.02
N ALA A 108 -20.14 13.49 -24.24
CA ALA A 108 -19.33 14.38 -25.08
C ALA A 108 -17.99 14.77 -24.43
N LEU A 109 -17.87 14.64 -23.11
CA LEU A 109 -16.68 15.00 -22.34
C LEU A 109 -15.69 13.84 -22.17
N VAL A 110 -16.09 12.60 -22.47
CA VAL A 110 -15.26 11.39 -22.20
C VAL A 110 -13.95 11.43 -22.99
N ALA A 111 -14.00 11.75 -24.29
CA ALA A 111 -12.81 11.78 -25.13
C ALA A 111 -11.76 12.81 -24.65
N GLU A 112 -12.22 13.97 -24.16
CA GLU A 112 -11.36 14.98 -23.53
C GLU A 112 -10.71 14.42 -22.25
N GLY A 113 -11.50 13.76 -21.41
CA GLY A 113 -11.02 13.16 -20.16
C GLY A 113 -9.96 12.08 -20.36
N VAL A 114 -10.13 11.24 -21.39
CA VAL A 114 -9.16 10.22 -21.76
C VAL A 114 -7.83 10.86 -22.12
N ALA A 115 -7.84 11.89 -22.98
CA ALA A 115 -6.62 12.59 -23.38
C ALA A 115 -5.93 13.28 -22.19
N LEU A 116 -6.69 13.89 -21.29
CA LEU A 116 -6.16 14.54 -20.08
C LEU A 116 -5.59 13.52 -19.09
N ALA A 117 -6.24 12.37 -18.90
CA ALA A 117 -5.74 11.30 -18.03
C ALA A 117 -4.42 10.71 -18.57
N GLU A 118 -4.31 10.53 -19.89
CA GLU A 118 -3.07 10.11 -20.55
C GLU A 118 -1.95 11.13 -20.35
N ALA A 119 -2.23 12.43 -20.56
CA ALA A 119 -1.27 13.51 -20.38
C ALA A 119 -0.79 13.64 -18.91
N ARG A 120 -1.71 13.40 -17.96
CA ARG A 120 -1.41 13.42 -16.52
C ARG A 120 -0.47 12.29 -16.08
N ARG A 121 -0.57 11.11 -16.68
CA ARG A 121 0.10 9.88 -16.21
C ARG A 121 1.63 9.99 -16.04
N PRO A 122 2.43 10.47 -17.03
CA PRO A 122 3.89 10.56 -16.87
C PRO A 122 4.29 11.58 -15.80
N VAL A 123 3.54 12.69 -15.66
CA VAL A 123 3.76 13.68 -14.60
C VAL A 123 3.52 13.06 -13.23
N PHE A 124 2.41 12.35 -13.06
CA PHE A 124 2.08 11.71 -11.80
C PHE A 124 3.07 10.60 -11.42
N GLN A 125 3.57 9.85 -12.41
CA GLN A 125 4.62 8.86 -12.19
C GLN A 125 5.92 9.51 -11.70
N ALA A 126 6.34 10.64 -12.28
CA ALA A 126 7.49 11.39 -11.78
C ALA A 126 7.26 11.88 -10.34
N LEU A 127 6.06 12.40 -10.06
CA LEU A 127 5.67 12.85 -8.72
C LEU A 127 5.75 11.73 -7.67
N ILE A 128 5.33 10.51 -8.01
CA ILE A 128 5.50 9.33 -7.13
C ILE A 128 6.96 9.13 -6.72
N ARG A 129 7.89 9.27 -7.68
CA ARG A 129 9.32 9.04 -7.44
C ARG A 129 9.96 10.16 -6.62
N ASP A 130 9.61 11.39 -6.96
CA ASP A 130 10.30 12.58 -6.46
C ASP A 130 9.69 13.09 -5.15
N ASN A 131 8.37 13.00 -5.01
CA ASN A 131 7.63 13.43 -3.83
C ASN A 131 6.41 12.53 -3.55
N PRO A 132 6.60 11.32 -2.98
CA PRO A 132 5.51 10.38 -2.75
C PRO A 132 4.42 10.91 -1.80
N ARG A 133 4.75 11.84 -0.89
CA ARG A 133 3.77 12.51 -0.02
C ARG A 133 2.81 13.35 -0.87
N GLU A 134 3.34 14.15 -1.77
CA GLU A 134 2.54 15.00 -2.68
C GLU A 134 1.79 14.16 -3.71
N ALA A 135 2.37 13.07 -4.21
CA ALA A 135 1.67 12.14 -5.10
C ALA A 135 0.39 11.58 -4.46
N LEU A 136 0.44 11.19 -3.19
CA LEU A 136 -0.75 10.71 -2.46
C LEU A 136 -1.80 11.80 -2.28
N GLN A 137 -1.38 13.06 -2.06
CA GLN A 137 -2.28 14.20 -1.93
C GLN A 137 -2.90 14.62 -3.28
N ALA A 138 -2.17 14.44 -4.37
CA ALA A 138 -2.60 14.78 -5.73
C ALA A 138 -3.32 13.63 -6.46
N ALA A 139 -3.49 12.49 -5.79
CA ALA A 139 -4.26 11.38 -6.29
C ALA A 139 -5.73 11.78 -6.49
N VAL A 140 -6.37 11.22 -7.50
CA VAL A 140 -7.80 11.42 -7.74
C VAL A 140 -8.57 10.84 -6.54
N PRO A 141 -9.39 11.65 -5.83
CA PRO A 141 -10.18 11.17 -4.70
C PRO A 141 -11.02 9.95 -5.10
N MET A 142 -11.13 8.96 -4.21
CA MET A 142 -11.91 7.75 -4.46
C MET A 142 -13.37 8.08 -4.78
N MET A 143 -13.98 9.02 -4.07
CA MET A 143 -15.37 9.41 -4.34
C MET A 143 -15.55 9.93 -5.76
N GLU A 144 -14.65 10.80 -6.24
CA GLU A 144 -14.66 11.26 -7.63
C GLU A 144 -14.41 10.10 -8.60
N ARG A 145 -13.38 9.29 -8.33
CA ARG A 145 -12.98 8.15 -9.16
C ARG A 145 -14.12 7.17 -9.40
N GLN A 146 -14.95 6.90 -8.40
CA GLN A 146 -16.07 5.96 -8.49
C GLN A 146 -17.21 6.45 -9.40
N ASP A 147 -17.24 7.74 -9.74
CA ASP A 147 -18.23 8.37 -10.61
C ASP A 147 -17.67 8.76 -12.00
N LEU A 148 -16.37 8.51 -12.24
CA LEU A 148 -15.72 8.69 -13.53
C LEU A 148 -15.99 7.51 -14.47
N PRO A 149 -15.99 7.74 -15.80
CA PRO A 149 -16.21 6.69 -16.78
C PRO A 149 -15.00 5.74 -16.85
N GLU A 150 -15.26 4.48 -17.16
CA GLU A 150 -14.22 3.44 -17.13
C GLU A 150 -13.07 3.72 -18.09
N GLU A 151 -13.36 4.33 -19.25
CA GLU A 151 -12.37 4.73 -20.24
C GLU A 151 -11.31 5.68 -19.66
N VAL A 152 -11.67 6.44 -18.63
CA VAL A 152 -10.78 7.36 -17.92
C VAL A 152 -10.11 6.66 -16.74
N THR A 153 -10.85 5.92 -15.92
CA THR A 153 -10.33 5.29 -14.69
C THR A 153 -9.19 4.30 -14.97
N VAL A 154 -9.23 3.58 -16.10
CA VAL A 154 -8.15 2.66 -16.53
C VAL A 154 -6.82 3.36 -16.84
N ARG A 155 -6.84 4.68 -17.04
CA ARG A 155 -5.65 5.50 -17.34
C ARG A 155 -5.06 6.19 -16.12
N LEU A 156 -5.84 6.27 -15.04
CA LEU A 156 -5.41 6.82 -13.77
C LEU A 156 -4.45 5.88 -13.04
N GLU A 157 -3.91 6.37 -11.93
CA GLU A 157 -3.19 5.59 -10.93
C GLU A 157 -4.05 4.46 -10.38
N ALA A 158 -3.43 3.32 -10.09
CA ALA A 158 -4.08 2.26 -9.34
C ALA A 158 -4.11 2.61 -7.85
N ARG A 159 -5.23 2.32 -7.18
CA ARG A 159 -5.34 2.41 -5.71
C ARG A 159 -4.84 1.08 -5.15
N VAL A 160 -3.73 1.13 -4.42
CA VAL A 160 -3.15 -0.06 -3.78
C VAL A 160 -3.60 -0.09 -2.33
N ASN A 161 -4.23 -1.18 -1.92
CA ASN A 161 -4.45 -1.52 -0.52
C ASN A 161 -4.37 -3.04 -0.38
N ALA A 162 -3.25 -3.54 0.12
CA ALA A 162 -3.00 -4.96 0.23
C ALA A 162 -1.97 -5.27 1.32
N ARG A 163 -1.92 -6.54 1.72
CA ARG A 163 -0.82 -7.08 2.52
C ARG A 163 0.31 -7.55 1.63
N GLY A 164 1.54 -7.43 2.10
CA GLY A 164 2.72 -7.88 1.37
C GLY A 164 4.03 -7.63 2.09
N ALA A 165 5.12 -8.14 1.51
CA ALA A 165 6.46 -7.86 2.00
C ALA A 165 6.91 -6.48 1.51
N LEU A 166 7.21 -5.57 2.43
CA LEU A 166 7.92 -4.33 2.14
C LEU A 166 9.41 -4.54 2.39
N ARG A 167 10.13 -4.86 1.31
CA ARG A 167 11.57 -5.13 1.34
C ARG A 167 12.38 -3.84 1.32
N VAL A 168 13.47 -3.85 2.08
CA VAL A 168 14.44 -2.75 2.15
C VAL A 168 15.80 -3.32 1.78
N TYR A 169 16.41 -2.72 0.77
CA TYR A 169 17.74 -3.07 0.28
C TYR A 169 18.66 -1.88 0.48
N GLN A 170 19.74 -2.12 1.22
CA GLN A 170 20.82 -1.17 1.43
C GLN A 170 22.12 -1.80 0.97
N GLY A 171 23.06 -0.97 0.58
CA GLY A 171 24.34 -1.45 0.11
C GLY A 171 25.37 -0.34 0.00
N VAL A 172 26.53 -0.72 -0.50
CA VAL A 172 27.63 0.15 -0.84
C VAL A 172 28.02 -0.08 -2.30
N GLY A 173 28.69 0.90 -2.89
CA GLY A 173 29.23 0.83 -4.24
C GLY A 173 30.34 -0.22 -4.33
N SER A 174 30.89 -0.39 -5.55
CA SER A 174 31.98 -1.33 -5.82
C SER A 174 33.26 -1.06 -5.03
N ASP A 175 33.42 0.16 -4.49
CA ASP A 175 34.50 0.55 -3.61
C ASP A 175 34.34 0.03 -2.16
N ASN A 176 33.20 -0.59 -1.86
CA ASN A 176 32.81 -1.08 -0.54
C ASN A 176 32.77 0.02 0.55
N LEU A 177 32.67 1.28 0.14
CA LEU A 177 32.72 2.45 1.03
C LEU A 177 31.57 3.42 0.80
N THR A 178 31.18 3.64 -0.46
CA THR A 178 30.18 4.65 -0.82
C THR A 178 28.76 4.10 -0.65
N PRO A 179 27.92 4.62 0.26
CA PRO A 179 26.53 4.15 0.38
C PRO A 179 25.76 4.38 -0.92
N VAL A 180 25.00 3.37 -1.36
CA VAL A 180 24.04 3.54 -2.45
C VAL A 180 22.66 3.93 -1.90
N PRO A 181 21.81 4.61 -2.69
CA PRO A 181 20.46 4.94 -2.26
C PRO A 181 19.68 3.70 -1.81
N THR A 182 19.04 3.79 -0.65
CA THR A 182 18.16 2.72 -0.13
C THR A 182 17.05 2.45 -1.15
N HIS A 183 16.95 1.19 -1.56
CA HIS A 183 15.97 0.73 -2.51
C HIS A 183 14.88 -0.07 -1.79
N ARG A 184 13.61 0.14 -2.15
CA ARG A 184 12.48 -0.55 -1.52
C ARG A 184 11.57 -1.19 -2.56
N VAL A 185 11.09 -2.38 -2.24
CA VAL A 185 10.20 -3.18 -3.10
C VAL A 185 9.00 -3.62 -2.28
N ALA A 186 7.79 -3.43 -2.81
CA ALA A 186 6.57 -3.98 -2.23
C ALA A 186 6.15 -5.21 -3.06
N GLU A 187 6.18 -6.39 -2.43
CA GLU A 187 5.71 -7.66 -2.99
C GLU A 187 4.35 -8.00 -2.36
N LEU A 188 3.26 -7.74 -3.08
CA LEU A 188 1.90 -7.88 -2.57
C LEU A 188 1.41 -9.33 -2.66
N ALA A 189 0.49 -9.71 -1.77
CA ALA A 189 -0.10 -11.06 -1.72
C ALA A 189 -0.85 -11.45 -3.01
N ASN A 190 -1.32 -10.48 -3.79
CA ASN A 190 -1.95 -10.71 -5.09
C ASN A 190 -0.94 -10.98 -6.23
N GLY A 191 0.36 -11.07 -5.92
CA GLY A 191 1.44 -11.30 -6.88
C GLY A 191 2.01 -10.04 -7.53
N SER A 192 1.42 -8.86 -7.30
CA SER A 192 1.94 -7.60 -7.83
C SER A 192 3.23 -7.20 -7.13
N THR A 193 4.20 -6.67 -7.89
CA THR A 193 5.47 -6.17 -7.35
C THR A 193 5.69 -4.73 -7.79
N TYR A 194 5.98 -3.85 -6.83
CA TYR A 194 6.21 -2.43 -7.08
C TYR A 194 7.54 -1.94 -6.52
N GLN A 195 8.11 -0.96 -7.21
CA GLN A 195 9.10 -0.08 -6.65
C GLN A 195 8.43 0.86 -5.64
N ALA A 196 8.83 0.78 -4.38
CA ALA A 196 8.19 1.49 -3.30
C ALA A 196 8.93 2.81 -2.99
N TYR A 197 8.24 3.93 -3.22
CA TYR A 197 8.68 5.26 -2.84
C TYR A 197 7.96 5.64 -1.54
N VAL A 198 8.75 5.98 -0.52
CA VAL A 198 8.26 6.18 0.85
C VAL A 198 8.62 7.57 1.35
N TYR A 199 7.90 8.03 2.37
CA TYR A 199 8.19 9.27 3.09
C TYR A 199 7.93 9.08 4.59
N GLY A 200 8.31 10.09 5.38
CA GLY A 200 8.05 10.13 6.82
C GLY A 200 8.63 8.93 7.56
N ARG A 201 7.85 8.33 8.47
CA ARG A 201 8.31 7.23 9.32
C ARG A 201 8.84 6.00 8.55
N ARG A 202 8.36 5.77 7.32
CA ARG A 202 8.82 4.64 6.49
C ARG A 202 10.22 4.87 5.90
N THR A 203 10.67 6.12 5.82
CA THR A 203 12.04 6.46 5.40
C THR A 203 13.06 6.09 6.48
N GLU A 204 12.67 6.22 7.76
CA GLU A 204 13.49 5.91 8.94
C GLU A 204 13.65 4.39 9.16
N SER A 205 12.71 3.58 8.66
CA SER A 205 12.82 2.12 8.74
C SER A 205 13.83 1.58 7.74
N VAL A 206 14.84 0.91 8.28
CA VAL A 206 15.86 0.15 7.53
C VAL A 206 15.60 -1.36 7.53
N GLN A 207 14.61 -1.83 8.30
CA GLN A 207 14.21 -3.23 8.33
C GLN A 207 13.09 -3.48 7.32
N TRP A 208 13.14 -4.64 6.67
CA TRP A 208 12.01 -5.13 5.90
C TRP A 208 10.90 -5.63 6.81
N VAL A 209 9.66 -5.55 6.33
CA VAL A 209 8.47 -6.03 7.04
C VAL A 209 7.78 -7.05 6.16
N ALA A 210 7.68 -8.29 6.63
CA ALA A 210 7.21 -9.42 5.81
C ALA A 210 5.72 -9.37 5.46
N ASP A 211 4.93 -8.80 6.36
CA ASP A 211 3.48 -8.78 6.27
C ASP A 211 2.96 -7.37 6.56
N ALA A 212 3.50 -6.41 5.81
CA ALA A 212 3.16 -5.01 5.90
C ALA A 212 1.79 -4.75 5.30
N SER A 213 1.00 -3.89 5.96
CA SER A 213 -0.09 -3.20 5.29
C SER A 213 0.50 -2.13 4.35
N VAL A 214 0.29 -2.33 3.05
CA VAL A 214 0.77 -1.45 1.99
C VAL A 214 -0.45 -0.79 1.36
N ASN A 215 -0.62 0.50 1.64
CA ASN A 215 -1.63 1.33 1.02
C ASN A 215 -0.98 2.52 0.31
N GLY A 216 -1.52 2.94 -0.83
CA GLY A 216 -0.94 3.99 -1.65
C GLY A 216 -1.52 4.12 -3.05
N VAL A 217 -0.75 4.73 -3.94
CA VAL A 217 -1.10 4.94 -5.35
C VAL A 217 0.04 4.54 -6.27
N ALA A 218 -0.30 3.82 -7.34
CA ALA A 218 0.69 3.28 -8.27
C ALA A 218 0.46 3.70 -9.72
N VAL A 219 1.55 3.95 -10.43
CA VAL A 219 1.57 4.04 -11.90
C VAL A 219 2.62 3.09 -12.43
N ASP A 220 2.17 2.12 -13.22
CA ASP A 220 2.97 1.01 -13.71
C ASP A 220 3.64 0.25 -12.55
N ARG A 221 4.97 0.36 -12.41
CA ARG A 221 5.73 -0.29 -11.34
C ARG A 221 6.06 0.64 -10.17
N ASP A 222 5.77 1.93 -10.25
CA ASP A 222 6.11 2.88 -9.19
C ASP A 222 4.92 3.07 -8.26
N LEU A 223 5.16 2.89 -6.96
CA LEU A 223 4.15 3.00 -5.92
C LEU A 223 4.59 4.02 -4.88
N ALA A 224 3.81 5.08 -4.69
CA ALA A 224 3.92 5.93 -3.52
C ALA A 224 3.20 5.23 -2.36
N VAL A 225 3.95 4.86 -1.33
CA VAL A 225 3.42 4.16 -0.14
C VAL A 225 3.13 5.17 0.95
N ASN A 226 1.88 5.17 1.45
CA ASN A 226 1.47 6.00 2.58
C ASN A 226 2.29 5.65 3.82
N GLU A 227 2.70 6.67 4.57
CA GLU A 227 3.51 6.48 5.77
C GLU A 227 2.79 5.66 6.86
N GLU A 228 1.46 5.76 6.92
CA GLU A 228 0.63 5.00 7.85
C GLU A 228 0.23 3.61 7.32
N PRO A 229 -0.01 2.61 8.19
CA PRO A 229 -0.41 1.27 7.80
C PRO A 229 -1.92 1.16 7.49
N PHE A 230 -2.66 2.26 7.57
CA PHE A 230 -4.09 2.31 7.25
C PHE A 230 -4.40 3.51 6.35
N ARG A 231 -5.53 3.44 5.66
CA ARG A 231 -6.05 4.50 4.81
C ARG A 231 -7.43 4.92 5.34
N PRO A 232 -7.65 6.18 5.73
CA PRO A 232 -9.01 6.68 5.96
C PRO A 232 -9.84 6.61 4.67
N LEU A 233 -11.07 6.12 4.77
CA LEU A 233 -12.03 6.24 3.67
C LEU A 233 -12.54 7.69 3.62
N GLU A 234 -12.78 8.17 2.40
CA GLU A 234 -13.21 9.55 2.15
C GLU A 234 -14.72 9.69 2.39
N THR A 235 -15.20 10.85 2.86
CA THR A 235 -16.65 11.11 2.91
C THR A 235 -17.25 11.01 1.51
N GLY A 236 -18.32 10.23 1.38
CA GLY A 236 -18.97 9.90 0.11
C GLY A 236 -18.32 8.76 -0.67
N GLU A 237 -17.17 8.23 -0.24
CA GLU A 237 -16.61 6.99 -0.77
C GLU A 237 -17.56 5.84 -0.49
N ARG A 238 -17.86 5.04 -1.52
CA ARG A 238 -18.65 3.82 -1.39
C ARG A 238 -17.71 2.66 -1.05
N PRO A 239 -17.81 2.05 0.15
CA PRO A 239 -16.99 0.90 0.53
C PRO A 239 -17.13 -0.25 -0.47
N ASP A 240 -16.04 -0.96 -0.73
CA ASP A 240 -16.07 -2.16 -1.56
C ASP A 240 -16.84 -3.27 -0.83
N PRO A 241 -18.00 -3.72 -1.34
CA PRO A 241 -18.84 -4.70 -0.66
C PRO A 241 -18.21 -6.10 -0.61
N GLU A 242 -17.17 -6.37 -1.42
CA GLU A 242 -16.45 -7.65 -1.39
C GLU A 242 -15.41 -7.72 -0.26
N LYS A 243 -15.08 -6.57 0.36
CA LYS A 243 -14.13 -6.52 1.47
C LYS A 243 -14.81 -6.82 2.80
N THR A 244 -14.14 -7.60 3.64
CA THR A 244 -14.58 -7.87 5.00
C THR A 244 -14.67 -6.57 5.80
N SER A 245 -15.85 -6.32 6.39
CA SER A 245 -16.08 -5.21 7.31
C SER A 245 -15.96 -5.65 8.76
N VAL A 246 -15.19 -4.91 9.56
CA VAL A 246 -15.17 -5.02 11.02
C VAL A 246 -16.16 -4.02 11.59
N GLU A 247 -17.30 -4.53 12.07
CA GLU A 247 -18.43 -3.74 12.56
C GLU A 247 -18.33 -3.37 14.04
N VAL A 248 -17.41 -4.00 14.78
CA VAL A 248 -17.15 -3.68 16.18
C VAL A 248 -15.96 -2.76 16.24
N CYS A 249 -16.19 -1.53 16.72
CA CYS A 249 -15.15 -0.53 16.88
C CYS A 249 -14.06 -1.06 17.83
N PRO A 250 -12.80 -1.22 17.38
CA PRO A 250 -11.74 -1.80 18.20
C PRO A 250 -11.34 -0.91 19.38
N VAL A 251 -11.77 0.36 19.37
CA VAL A 251 -11.50 1.32 20.45
C VAL A 251 -12.50 1.19 21.60
N SER A 252 -13.81 1.08 21.30
CA SER A 252 -14.86 1.06 22.34
C SER A 252 -15.50 -0.31 22.60
N GLY A 253 -15.35 -1.26 21.69
CA GLY A 253 -16.06 -2.54 21.71
C GLY A 253 -17.55 -2.47 21.36
N LYS A 254 -18.07 -1.30 20.98
CA LYS A 254 -19.45 -1.13 20.51
C LYS A 254 -19.57 -1.39 19.01
N THR A 255 -20.75 -1.80 18.58
CA THR A 255 -21.12 -1.86 17.15
C THR A 255 -21.09 -0.44 16.56
N SER A 256 -20.18 -0.21 15.61
CA SER A 256 -19.98 1.04 14.88
C SER A 256 -20.64 1.08 13.51
N LEU A 257 -21.10 -0.08 13.01
CA LEU A 257 -21.87 -0.19 11.77
C LEU A 257 -23.06 -1.11 11.99
N LYS A 258 -24.26 -0.68 11.60
CA LYS A 258 -25.40 -1.58 11.56
C LYS A 258 -25.40 -2.34 10.23
N GLU A 259 -25.89 -3.58 10.24
CA GLU A 259 -25.97 -4.41 9.04
C GLU A 259 -26.70 -3.72 7.88
N GLU A 260 -27.73 -2.92 8.19
CA GLU A 260 -28.52 -2.15 7.23
C GLU A 260 -27.74 -1.02 6.54
N ASP A 261 -26.66 -0.54 7.15
CA ASP A 261 -25.83 0.57 6.65
C ASP A 261 -24.60 0.06 5.87
N LYS A 262 -24.47 -1.27 5.69
CA LYS A 262 -23.35 -1.85 4.94
C LYS A 262 -23.38 -1.47 3.47
N GLY A 263 -22.25 -0.96 2.98
CA GLY A 263 -22.09 -0.53 1.59
C GLY A 263 -22.65 0.87 1.31
N GLU A 264 -23.27 1.52 2.30
CA GLU A 264 -23.66 2.92 2.18
C GLU A 264 -22.40 3.83 2.08
N PRO A 265 -22.51 4.98 1.40
CA PRO A 265 -21.41 5.95 1.33
C PRO A 265 -20.96 6.39 2.73
N ILE A 266 -19.64 6.50 2.92
CA ILE A 266 -19.06 6.96 4.19
C ILE A 266 -19.55 8.36 4.53
N THR A 267 -19.98 8.56 5.78
CA THR A 267 -20.37 9.87 6.32
C THR A 267 -19.47 10.27 7.49
N GLU A 268 -19.59 11.52 7.94
CA GLU A 268 -18.89 11.98 9.15
C GLU A 268 -19.28 11.17 10.41
N GLN A 269 -20.48 10.58 10.42
CA GLN A 269 -21.00 9.77 11.52
C GLN A 269 -20.62 8.29 11.41
N THR A 270 -20.10 7.86 10.26
CA THR A 270 -19.68 6.48 10.01
C THR A 270 -18.23 6.42 9.52
N PRO A 271 -17.28 7.05 10.25
CA PRO A 271 -15.89 7.09 9.82
C PRO A 271 -15.34 5.67 9.70
N ALA A 272 -14.64 5.38 8.61
CA ALA A 272 -14.04 4.09 8.37
C ALA A 272 -12.58 4.23 7.92
N VAL A 273 -11.78 3.22 8.24
CA VAL A 273 -10.42 3.07 7.74
C VAL A 273 -10.27 1.72 7.08
N GLU A 274 -9.46 1.66 6.03
CA GLU A 274 -9.03 0.42 5.43
C GLU A 274 -7.65 0.04 5.97
N ALA A 275 -7.59 -1.07 6.69
CA ALA A 275 -6.38 -1.55 7.34
C ALA A 275 -6.27 -3.07 7.21
N TYR A 276 -5.08 -3.56 6.86
CA TYR A 276 -4.81 -5.01 6.77
C TYR A 276 -5.74 -5.81 5.85
N GLY A 277 -6.32 -5.16 4.84
CA GLY A 277 -7.26 -5.79 3.89
C GLY A 277 -8.71 -5.83 4.36
N GLU A 278 -9.03 -5.16 5.47
CA GLU A 278 -10.37 -5.06 6.05
C GLU A 278 -10.81 -3.60 6.11
N ILE A 279 -12.12 -3.38 6.06
CA ILE A 279 -12.74 -2.07 6.32
C ILE A 279 -13.16 -2.04 7.78
N VAL A 280 -12.53 -1.19 8.57
CA VAL A 280 -12.78 -1.05 10.01
C VAL A 280 -13.56 0.23 10.25
N TYR A 281 -14.79 0.08 10.72
CA TYR A 281 -15.62 1.23 11.12
C TYR A 281 -15.20 1.69 12.51
N LEU A 282 -15.02 3.00 12.65
CA LEU A 282 -14.59 3.64 13.87
C LEU A 282 -15.79 4.22 14.61
N CYS A 283 -15.61 4.37 15.92
CA CYS A 283 -16.54 5.13 16.74
C CYS A 283 -16.49 6.61 16.33
N ASP A 284 -17.64 7.26 16.16
CA ASP A 284 -17.74 8.69 15.87
C ASP A 284 -17.35 9.60 17.05
N GLY A 285 -16.94 9.00 18.18
CA GLY A 285 -16.48 9.73 19.38
C GLY A 285 -17.64 10.28 20.23
N SER A 286 -18.87 9.85 19.99
CA SER A 286 -20.04 10.20 20.80
C SER A 286 -20.27 9.32 22.04
#